data_AF-A0A699TF07-F1
#
_entry.id   AF-A0A699TF07-F1
#
_cell.length_a   1.000
_cell.length_b   1.000
_cell.length_c   1.000
_cell.angle_alpha   90.00
_cell.angle_beta   90.00
_cell.angle_gamma   90.00
#
_symmetry.space_group_name_H-M   'P 1'
#
loop_
_entity.id
_entity.type
_entity.pdbx_description
1 polymer ?
#
loop_
_entity_poly.entity_id
_entity_poly.type
_entity_poly.pdbx_seq_one_letter_code
_entity_poly.pdbx_strand_id
1 'polypeptide(L)'
;MTLPENLLISRGEVLEQLEGYLKDNIYEFLKPVEKSWQPADFLPDSRRDTFFDEVKELREKAAALPYDLLAVLIGDTITEEALPNYEAWFHEIDNMNRDNDNGWAKW
;
A
#
# COMPACT_ATOMS: atom_id res chain seq x y z
N MET A 1 -14.49 -38.16 4.86
CA MET A 1 -15.23 -37.69 3.68
C MET A 1 -14.67 -36.33 3.33
N THR A 2 -13.72 -36.28 2.40
CA THR A 2 -13.17 -35.03 1.86
C THR A 2 -14.20 -34.47 0.88
N LEU A 3 -14.52 -33.18 0.99
CA LEU A 3 -15.39 -32.52 0.03
C LEU A 3 -14.70 -32.54 -1.34
N PRO A 4 -15.44 -32.77 -2.43
CA PRO A 4 -14.84 -32.78 -3.76
C PRO A 4 -14.38 -31.35 -4.11
N GLU A 5 -13.25 -31.25 -4.81
CA GLU A 5 -12.49 -30.01 -5.06
C GLU A 5 -13.32 -28.91 -5.77
N ASN A 6 -14.41 -29.31 -6.40
CA ASN A 6 -15.41 -28.48 -7.08
C ASN A 6 -16.54 -27.95 -6.16
N LEU A 7 -16.52 -28.23 -4.86
CA LEU A 7 -17.49 -27.70 -3.88
C LEU A 7 -16.92 -26.57 -3.01
N LEU A 8 -15.62 -26.28 -3.15
CA LEU A 8 -14.98 -25.15 -2.48
C LEU A 8 -15.07 -23.96 -3.41
N ILE A 9 -15.84 -22.94 -3.01
CA ILE A 9 -15.86 -21.64 -3.69
C ILE A 9 -14.40 -21.18 -3.82
N SER A 10 -13.94 -20.92 -5.04
CA SER A 10 -12.58 -20.50 -5.27
C SER A 10 -12.38 -19.07 -4.73
N ARG A 11 -11.15 -18.70 -4.37
CA ARG A 11 -10.86 -17.33 -3.92
C ARG A 11 -11.28 -16.30 -4.97
N GLY A 12 -11.15 -16.63 -6.26
CA GLY A 12 -11.56 -15.78 -7.37
C GLY A 12 -13.08 -15.54 -7.40
N GLU A 13 -13.90 -16.58 -7.21
CA GLU A 13 -15.37 -16.44 -7.18
C GLU A 13 -15.84 -15.54 -6.02
N VAL A 14 -15.21 -15.64 -4.84
CA VAL A 14 -15.52 -14.73 -3.72
C VAL A 14 -15.20 -13.28 -4.08
N LEU A 15 -14.04 -13.04 -4.70
CA LEU A 15 -13.63 -11.70 -5.12
C LEU A 15 -14.59 -11.15 -6.18
N GLU A 16 -14.98 -11.96 -7.16
CA GLU A 16 -15.96 -11.58 -8.18
C GLU A 16 -17.30 -11.16 -7.55
N GLN A 17 -17.83 -11.92 -6.57
CA GLN A 17 -19.08 -11.57 -5.87
C GLN A 17 -18.98 -10.27 -5.06
N LEU A 18 -17.78 -9.92 -4.58
CA LEU A 18 -17.53 -8.70 -3.80
C LEU A 18 -17.29 -7.47 -4.67
N GLU A 19 -17.09 -7.62 -5.99
CA GLU A 19 -16.74 -6.51 -6.89
C GLU A 19 -17.78 -5.39 -6.87
N GLY A 20 -19.07 -5.73 -6.96
CA GLY A 20 -20.14 -4.73 -6.96
C GLY A 20 -20.20 -3.94 -5.65
N TYR A 21 -20.02 -4.63 -4.50
CA TYR A 21 -19.92 -3.98 -3.20
C TYR A 21 -18.72 -3.03 -3.15
N LEU A 22 -17.56 -3.49 -3.61
CA LEU A 22 -16.36 -2.67 -3.63
C LEU A 22 -16.56 -1.44 -4.51
N LYS A 23 -17.13 -1.59 -5.71
CA LYS A 23 -17.39 -0.49 -6.63
C LYS A 23 -18.29 0.59 -6.02
N ASP A 24 -19.34 0.19 -5.30
CA ASP A 24 -20.27 1.11 -4.66
C ASP A 24 -19.68 1.79 -3.40
N ASN A 25 -18.74 1.14 -2.73
CA ASN A 25 -18.25 1.56 -1.40
C ASN A 25 -16.75 1.91 -1.36
N ILE A 26 -16.04 1.94 -2.50
CA ILE A 26 -14.58 2.13 -2.56
C ILE A 26 -14.11 3.41 -1.83
N TYR A 27 -14.89 4.49 -1.91
CA TYR A 27 -14.57 5.77 -1.26
C TYR A 27 -14.92 5.84 0.23
N GLU A 28 -15.56 4.80 0.79
CA GLU A 28 -15.64 4.63 2.24
C GLU A 28 -14.28 4.22 2.83
N PHE A 29 -13.48 3.51 2.03
CA PHE A 29 -12.18 2.96 2.42
C PHE A 29 -11.00 3.80 1.92
N LEU A 30 -11.09 4.34 0.69
CA LEU A 30 -10.05 5.16 0.09
C LEU A 30 -10.24 6.64 0.42
N LYS A 31 -9.18 7.26 0.94
CA LYS A 31 -9.12 8.70 1.16
C LYS A 31 -8.91 9.43 -0.17
N PRO A 32 -9.64 10.53 -0.47
CA PRO A 32 -9.36 11.35 -1.64
C PRO A 32 -7.91 11.84 -1.64
N VAL A 33 -7.27 11.86 -2.82
CA VAL A 33 -5.85 12.22 -2.99
C VAL A 33 -5.54 13.59 -2.37
N GLU A 34 -6.44 14.55 -2.55
CA GLU A 34 -6.31 15.93 -2.04
C GLU A 34 -6.38 16.01 -0.52
N LYS A 35 -6.92 14.97 0.13
CA LYS A 35 -6.95 14.86 1.60
C LYS A 35 -5.83 13.96 2.11
N SER A 36 -5.21 13.14 1.27
CA SER A 36 -4.12 12.24 1.65
C SER A 36 -2.85 13.03 1.93
N TRP A 37 -2.16 12.66 3.01
CA TRP A 37 -0.85 13.23 3.31
C TRP A 37 0.14 12.77 2.22
N GLN A 38 1.14 13.60 1.96
CA GLN A 38 2.22 13.32 1.03
C GLN A 38 3.54 13.18 1.79
N PRO A 39 4.52 12.39 1.32
CA PRO A 39 5.81 12.27 1.99
C PRO A 39 6.50 13.62 2.26
N ALA A 40 6.33 14.59 1.34
CA ALA A 40 6.84 15.94 1.50
C ALA A 40 6.27 16.70 2.71
N ASP A 41 5.12 16.30 3.26
CA ASP A 41 4.54 16.91 4.46
C ASP A 41 5.38 16.60 5.72
N PHE A 42 6.21 15.55 5.69
CA PHE A 42 7.01 15.07 6.82
C PHE A 42 8.53 15.15 6.58
N LEU A 43 8.96 15.66 5.42
CA LEU A 43 10.37 15.76 5.06
C LEU A 43 10.84 17.22 5.03
N PRO A 44 12.14 17.48 5.29
CA PRO A 44 12.70 18.82 5.13
C PRO A 44 12.45 19.39 3.72
N ASP A 45 11.97 20.64 3.66
CA ASP A 45 11.58 21.26 2.39
C ASP A 45 12.79 21.91 1.70
N SER A 46 13.26 21.29 0.61
CA SER A 46 14.44 21.72 -0.14
C SER A 46 14.32 23.08 -0.83
N ARG A 47 13.13 23.68 -0.84
CA ARG A 47 12.88 25.01 -1.41
C ARG A 47 13.12 26.14 -0.41
N ARG A 48 13.36 25.82 0.86
CA ARG A 48 13.54 26.79 1.95
C ARG A 48 15.01 26.94 2.31
N ASP A 49 15.39 28.13 2.74
CA ASP A 49 16.75 28.40 3.24
C ASP A 49 17.08 27.58 4.51
N THR A 50 16.06 27.09 5.22
CA THR A 50 16.18 26.25 6.43
C THR A 50 16.46 24.78 6.15
N PHE A 51 16.46 24.34 4.88
CA PHE A 51 16.55 22.94 4.50
C PHE A 51 17.75 22.21 5.14
N PHE A 52 18.94 22.81 5.06
CA PHE A 52 20.15 22.16 5.59
C PHE A 52 20.16 22.06 7.12
N ASP A 53 19.54 23.02 7.80
CA ASP A 53 19.39 22.99 9.26
C ASP A 53 18.40 21.90 9.68
N GLU A 54 17.26 21.79 8.99
CA GLU A 54 16.26 20.74 9.22
C GLU A 54 16.83 19.34 8.94
N VAL A 55 17.61 19.17 7.87
CA VAL A 55 18.32 17.91 7.58
C VAL A 55 19.34 17.59 8.68
N LYS A 56 20.06 18.58 9.18
CA LYS A 56 21.02 18.38 10.28
C LYS A 56 20.29 17.93 11.55
N GLU A 57 19.20 18.59 11.92
CA GLU A 57 18.37 18.23 13.07
C GLU A 57 17.81 16.80 12.94
N LEU A 58 17.31 16.43 11.75
CA LEU A 58 16.82 15.07 11.48
C LEU A 58 17.91 14.03 11.72
N ARG A 59 19.13 14.29 11.23
CA ARG A 59 20.28 13.39 11.40
C ARG A 59 20.71 13.27 12.87
N GLU A 60 20.68 14.36 13.63
CA GLU A 60 21.00 14.35 15.05
C GLU A 60 19.99 13.52 15.85
N LYS A 61 18.69 13.65 15.54
CA LYS A 61 17.64 12.81 16.14
C LYS A 61 17.81 11.34 15.76
N ALA A 62 18.10 11.06 14.48
CA ALA A 62 18.31 9.69 14.01
C ALA A 62 19.53 9.02 14.66
N ALA A 63 20.60 9.78 14.94
CA ALA A 63 21.80 9.26 15.60
C ALA A 63 21.55 8.79 17.05
N ALA A 64 20.49 9.27 17.69
CA ALA A 64 20.09 8.84 19.04
C ALA A 64 19.20 7.58 19.03
N LEU A 65 18.79 7.09 17.86
CA LEU A 65 17.93 5.90 17.77
C LEU A 65 18.72 4.61 18.04
N PRO A 66 18.16 3.65 18.80
CA PRO A 66 18.77 2.35 18.99
C PRO A 66 18.98 1.60 17.66
N TYR A 67 20.07 0.84 17.58
CA TYR A 67 20.38 0.03 16.40
C TYR A 67 19.24 -0.95 16.06
N ASP A 68 18.68 -1.63 17.05
CA ASP A 68 17.61 -2.61 16.84
C ASP A 68 16.35 -1.97 16.22
N LEU A 69 16.04 -0.73 16.63
CA LEU A 69 14.93 0.01 16.03
C LEU A 69 15.24 0.39 14.58
N LEU A 70 16.44 0.89 14.29
CA LEU A 70 16.85 1.21 12.92
C LEU A 70 16.82 -0.03 12.02
N ALA A 71 17.23 -1.20 12.51
CA ALA A 71 17.20 -2.45 11.76
C ALA A 71 15.76 -2.84 11.36
N VAL A 72 14.79 -2.68 12.27
CA VAL A 72 13.37 -2.91 11.98
C VAL A 72 12.86 -1.91 10.93
N LEU A 73 13.11 -0.61 11.13
CA LEU A 73 12.67 0.43 10.19
C LEU A 73 13.24 0.24 8.78
N ILE A 74 14.48 -0.23 8.66
CA ILE A 74 15.10 -0.56 7.37
C ILE A 74 14.38 -1.76 6.74
N GLY A 75 14.08 -2.81 7.52
CA GLY A 75 13.33 -3.98 7.06
C GLY A 75 11.93 -3.62 6.56
N ASP A 76 11.23 -2.76 7.29
CA ASP A 76 9.91 -2.23 6.89
C ASP A 76 10.03 -1.46 5.57
N THR A 77 11.00 -0.55 5.47
CA THR A 77 11.23 0.24 4.24
C THR A 77 11.51 -0.66 3.04
N ILE A 78 12.36 -1.69 3.18
CA ILE A 78 12.64 -2.65 2.10
C ILE A 78 11.37 -3.38 1.66
N THR A 79 10.51 -3.73 2.61
CA THR A 79 9.26 -4.44 2.34
C THR A 79 8.26 -3.53 1.62
N GLU A 80 8.12 -2.27 2.04
CA GLU A 80 7.26 -1.28 1.37
C GLU A 80 7.74 -0.94 -0.06
N GLU A 81 9.05 -0.85 -0.29
CA GLU A 81 9.63 -0.60 -1.63
C GLU A 81 9.47 -1.79 -2.59
N ALA A 82 9.08 -2.97 -2.10
CA ALA A 82 8.75 -4.13 -2.93
C ALA A 82 7.35 -4.04 -3.58
N LEU A 83 6.67 -2.88 -3.49
CA LEU A 83 5.34 -2.59 -4.02
C LEU A 83 5.08 -3.11 -5.45
N PRO A 84 6.01 -2.98 -6.43
CA PRO A 84 5.77 -3.52 -7.78
C PRO A 84 5.48 -5.03 -7.81
N ASN A 85 6.04 -5.79 -6.85
CA ASN A 85 5.79 -7.23 -6.75
C ASN A 85 4.39 -7.52 -6.17
N TYR A 86 3.91 -6.68 -5.25
CA TYR A 86 2.58 -6.84 -4.66
C TYR A 86 1.48 -6.51 -5.66
N GLU A 87 1.66 -5.44 -6.45
CA GLU A 87 0.76 -5.07 -7.55
C GLU A 87 0.69 -6.17 -8.62
N ALA A 88 1.86 -6.69 -9.04
CA ALA A 88 1.92 -7.79 -10.01
C ALA A 88 1.19 -9.05 -9.52
N TRP A 89 1.41 -9.43 -8.26
CA TRP A 89 0.72 -10.57 -7.65
C TRP A 89 -0.80 -10.41 -7.64
N PHE A 90 -1.29 -9.19 -7.40
CA PHE A 90 -2.72 -8.90 -7.44
C PHE A 90 -3.31 -9.08 -8.85
N HIS A 91 -2.57 -8.72 -9.90
CA HIS A 91 -2.98 -8.91 -11.30
C HIS A 91 -2.91 -10.36 -11.79
N GLU A 92 -2.23 -11.25 -11.06
CA GLU A 92 -2.14 -12.69 -11.33
C GLU A 92 -3.32 -13.48 -10.74
N ILE A 93 -4.22 -12.85 -9.97
CA ILE A 93 -5.40 -13.52 -9.41
C ILE A 93 -6.36 -13.91 -10.55
N ASP A 94 -6.58 -15.22 -10.71
CA ASP A 94 -7.50 -15.79 -11.70
C ASP A 94 -8.93 -15.24 -11.54
N ASN A 95 -9.60 -15.08 -12.68
CA ASN A 95 -11.00 -14.64 -12.80
C ASN A 95 -11.30 -13.19 -12.36
N MET A 96 -10.29 -12.34 -12.12
CA MET A 96 -10.54 -10.90 -11.99
C MET A 96 -10.64 -10.25 -13.38
N ASN A 97 -11.80 -9.67 -13.69
CA ASN A 97 -12.01 -8.92 -14.93
C ASN A 97 -10.97 -7.78 -15.05
N ARG A 98 -10.20 -7.74 -16.14
CA ARG A 98 -9.10 -6.76 -16.32
C ARG A 98 -9.54 -5.43 -16.90
N ASP A 99 -10.85 -5.18 -16.94
CA ASP A 99 -11.38 -3.88 -17.33
C ASP A 99 -10.98 -2.82 -16.29
N ASN A 100 -10.52 -1.66 -16.76
CA ASN A 100 -10.21 -0.51 -15.89
C ASN A 100 -11.44 0.02 -15.15
N ASP A 101 -12.66 -0.34 -15.57
CA ASP A 101 -13.90 -0.02 -14.84
C ASP A 101 -14.31 -1.07 -13.77
N ASN A 102 -13.50 -2.11 -13.54
CA ASN A 102 -13.67 -3.07 -12.44
C ASN A 102 -13.37 -2.41 -11.09
N GLY A 103 -14.23 -2.61 -10.09
CA GLY A 103 -14.01 -2.16 -8.71
C GLY A 103 -12.67 -2.62 -8.12
N TRP A 104 -12.22 -3.85 -8.41
CA TRP A 104 -10.92 -4.36 -7.98
C TRP A 104 -9.74 -3.74 -8.71
N ALA A 105 -9.91 -3.28 -9.95
CA ALA A 105 -8.85 -2.59 -10.68
C ALA A 105 -8.69 -1.13 -10.23
N LYS A 106 -9.74 -0.53 -9.66
CA LYS A 106 -9.73 0.83 -9.09
C LYS A 106 -9.23 0.89 -7.65
N TRP A 107 -9.39 -0.21 -6.91
CA TRP A 107 -8.87 -0.39 -5.56
C TRP A 107 -7.35 -0.53 -5.58
#